data_AF-A0A2H9R9W9-F1
#
_entry.id   AF-A0A2H9R9W9-F1
#
_cell.length_a   1.000
_cell.length_b   1.000
_cell.length_c   1.000
_cell.angle_alpha   90.00
_cell.angle_beta   90.00
_cell.angle_gamma   90.00
#
_symmetry.space_group_name_H-M   'P 1'
#
loop_
_entity.id
_entity.type
_entity.pdbx_description
1 polymer ?
#
loop_
_entity_poly.entity_id
_entity_poly.type
_entity_poly.pdbx_seq_one_letter_code
_entity_poly.pdbx_strand_id
1 'polypeptide(L)' 'MSASTIRKAKKLVESGGVVKVDDDLYQIKSSSDPEKSYFVTSDTCECPGFKNFYKFHHGKGLKANCSHLEAIRIFKEKS' A
#
# COMPACT_ATOMS: atom_id res chain seq x y z
N MET A 1 -4.66 -13.23 -4.68
CA MET A 1 -4.98 -11.80 -4.44
C MET A 1 -6.38 -11.50 -4.96
N SER A 2 -7.14 -10.60 -4.33
CA SER A 2 -8.43 -10.19 -4.88
C SER A 2 -8.25 -9.18 -6.02
N ALA A 3 -9.03 -9.34 -7.10
CA ALA A 3 -9.04 -8.41 -8.23
C ALA A 3 -9.33 -6.95 -7.81
N SER A 4 -10.10 -6.78 -6.72
CA SER A 4 -10.42 -5.47 -6.15
C SER A 4 -9.21 -4.73 -5.58
N THR A 5 -8.29 -5.43 -4.92
CA THR A 5 -7.07 -4.83 -4.34
C THR A 5 -6.15 -4.31 -5.44
N ILE A 6 -5.95 -5.10 -6.50
CA ILE A 6 -5.14 -4.71 -7.66
C ILE A 6 -5.76 -3.50 -8.37
N ARG A 7 -7.08 -3.49 -8.57
CA ARG A 7 -7.78 -2.35 -9.20
C ARG A 7 -7.60 -1.06 -8.39
N LYS A 8 -7.71 -1.12 -7.06
CA LYS A 8 -7.49 0.04 -6.19
C LYS A 8 -6.04 0.52 -6.23
N ALA A 9 -5.09 -0.41 -6.21
CA ALA A 9 -3.67 -0.10 -6.29
C ALA A 9 -3.31 0.62 -7.60
N LYS A 10 -3.78 0.12 -8.74
CA LYS A 10 -3.58 0.76 -10.05
C LYS A 10 -4.16 2.18 -10.07
N LYS A 11 -5.39 2.35 -9.58
CA LYS A 11 -6.03 3.67 -9.52
C LYS A 11 -5.24 4.68 -8.68
N LEU A 12 -4.67 4.25 -7.55
CA LEU A 12 -3.83 5.10 -6.70
C LEU A 12 -2.58 5.59 -7.43
N VAL A 13 -1.93 4.72 -8.21
CA VAL A 13 -0.77 5.10 -9.02
C VAL A 13 -1.18 6.06 -10.14
N GLU A 14 -2.24 5.73 -10.88
CA GLU A 14 -2.74 6.53 -12.01
C GLU A 14 -3.24 7.92 -11.59
N SER A 15 -3.79 8.05 -10.38
CA SER A 15 -4.25 9.33 -9.85
C SER A 15 -3.15 10.19 -9.23
N GLY A 16 -1.87 9.80 -9.32
CA GLY A 16 -0.77 10.47 -8.63
C GLY A 16 -0.89 10.40 -7.10
N GLY A 17 -1.55 9.36 -6.58
CA GLY A 17 -1.77 9.16 -5.16
C GLY A 17 -0.56 8.57 -4.41
N VAL A 18 0.53 8.24 -5.12
CA VAL A 18 1.79 7.71 -4.59
C VAL A 18 2.89 8.76 -4.78
N VAL A 19 3.59 9.10 -3.70
CA VAL A 19 4.71 10.04 -3.70
C VAL A 19 5.92 9.35 -3.06
N LYS A 20 7.05 9.32 -3.76
CA LYS A 20 8.33 8.87 -3.18
C LYS A 20 8.85 9.98 -2.26
N VAL A 21 9.07 9.64 -0.99
CA VAL A 21 9.60 10.57 0.03
C VAL A 21 11.08 10.31 0.26
N ASP A 22 11.49 9.04 0.26
CA ASP A 22 12.87 8.58 0.39
C ASP A 22 13.07 7.26 -0.38
N ASP A 23 14.27 6.69 -0.37
CA ASP A 23 14.64 5.51 -1.17
C ASP A 23 13.76 4.28 -0.95
N ASP A 24 13.33 4.03 0.28
CA ASP A 24 12.32 3.01 0.57
C ASP A 24 11.16 3.56 1.43
N LEU A 25 10.86 4.84 1.28
CA LEU A 25 9.74 5.47 1.96
C LEU A 25 8.82 6.18 0.97
N TYR A 26 7.56 5.78 0.99
CA TYR A 26 6.52 6.32 0.12
C TYR A 26 5.37 6.82 0.96
N GLN A 27 4.82 7.96 0.57
CA GLN A 27 3.55 8.45 1.08
C GLN A 27 2.46 8.11 0.07
N ILE A 28 1.37 7.52 0.55
CA ILE A 28 0.24 7.15 -0.30
C ILE A 28 -1.08 7.65 0.26
N LYS A 29 -1.94 8.18 -0.61
CA LYS A 29 -3.30 8.58 -0.23
C LYS A 29 -4.18 7.38 0.04
N SER A 30 -5.08 7.53 0.99
CA SER A 30 -6.12 6.53 1.27
C SER A 30 -7.10 6.46 0.11
N SER A 31 -7.38 5.24 -0.37
CA SER A 31 -8.35 5.02 -1.46
C SER A 31 -9.79 5.41 -1.11
N SER A 32 -10.09 5.57 0.18
CA SER A 32 -11.44 5.84 0.71
C SER A 32 -11.58 7.24 1.31
N ASP A 33 -10.47 7.91 1.60
CA ASP A 33 -10.47 9.22 2.25
C ASP A 33 -9.29 10.04 1.71
N PRO A 34 -9.52 10.97 0.77
CA PRO A 34 -8.44 11.70 0.10
C PRO A 34 -7.62 12.61 1.03
N GLU A 35 -8.16 12.94 2.21
CA GLU A 35 -7.48 13.76 3.23
C GLU A 35 -6.48 12.94 4.05
N LYS A 36 -6.59 11.61 4.02
CA LYS A 36 -5.69 10.72 4.74
C LYS A 36 -4.59 10.21 3.83
N SER A 37 -3.38 10.17 4.37
CA SER A 37 -2.25 9.49 3.76
C SER A 37 -1.57 8.58 4.78
N TYR A 38 -0.84 7.60 4.27
CA TYR A 38 -0.08 6.63 5.07
C TYR A 38 1.34 6.55 4.54
N PHE A 39 2.30 6.31 5.43
CA PHE A 39 3.63 5.91 5.01
C PHE A 39 3.69 4.41 4.77
N VAL A 40 4.49 4.05 3.78
CA VAL A 40 4.63 2.69 3.30
C VAL A 40 6.06 2.48 2.81
N THR A 41 6.62 1.33 3.15
CA THR A 41 7.96 0.87 2.74
C THR A 41 7.81 -0.33 1.79
N SER A 42 8.90 -1.01 1.42
CA SER A 42 8.83 -2.26 0.67
C SER A 42 7.97 -3.33 1.34
N ASP A 43 7.97 -3.36 2.67
CA ASP A 43 7.46 -4.50 3.46
C ASP A 43 6.40 -4.11 4.49
N THR A 44 6.26 -2.82 4.82
CA THR A 44 5.32 -2.36 5.85
C THR A 44 4.43 -1.23 5.36
N CYS A 45 3.23 -1.13 5.94
CA CYS A 45 2.26 -0.08 5.64
C CYS A 45 1.57 0.37 6.93
N GLU A 46 1.42 1.68 7.11
CA GLU A 46 0.77 2.23 8.31
C GLU A 46 -0.76 2.16 8.29
N CYS A 47 -1.35 1.73 7.17
CA CYS A 47 -2.80 1.68 7.05
C CYS A 47 -3.44 0.69 8.05
N PRO A 48 -4.69 0.95 8.48
CA PRO A 48 -5.40 0.06 9.39
C PRO A 48 -5.52 -1.38 8.89
N GLY A 49 -5.64 -1.57 7.57
CA GLY A 49 -5.71 -2.90 6.95
C GLY A 49 -4.44 -3.72 7.19
N PHE A 50 -3.26 -3.12 7.05
CA PHE A 50 -1.99 -3.78 7.32
C PHE A 50 -1.81 -4.05 8.82
N LYS A 51 -2.09 -3.06 9.67
CA LYS A 51 -2.01 -3.21 11.14
C LYS A 51 -2.91 -4.34 11.64
N ASN A 52 -4.15 -4.41 11.16
CA ASN A 52 -5.07 -5.48 11.49
C ASN A 52 -4.59 -6.83 10.98
N PHE A 53 -4.16 -6.92 9.71
CA PHE A 53 -3.62 -8.16 9.17
C PHE A 53 -2.44 -8.66 9.99
N TYR A 54 -1.47 -7.79 10.27
CA TYR A 54 -0.31 -8.13 11.08
C TYR A 54 -0.72 -8.62 12.47
N LYS A 55 -1.65 -7.92 13.15
CA LYS A 55 -2.16 -8.33 14.46
C LYS A 55 -2.72 -9.76 14.45
N PHE A 56 -3.47 -10.17 13.43
CA PHE A 56 -4.13 -11.49 13.37
C PHE A 56 -3.31 -12.60 12.69
N HIS A 57 -2.31 -12.24 11.89
CA HIS A 57 -1.57 -13.17 11.04
C HIS A 57 -0.04 -13.12 11.19
N HIS A 58 0.51 -12.27 12.05
CA HIS A 58 1.95 -12.32 12.37
C HIS A 58 2.33 -13.71 12.88
N GLY A 59 3.51 -14.18 12.50
CA GLY A 59 4.02 -15.51 12.88
C GLY A 59 3.44 -16.70 12.10
N LYS A 60 2.45 -16.51 11.23
CA LYS A 60 1.85 -17.59 10.42
C LYS A 60 2.51 -17.80 9.04
N GLY A 61 3.64 -17.15 8.79
CA GLY A 61 4.31 -17.17 7.47
C GLY A 61 3.54 -16.46 6.35
N LEU A 62 2.41 -15.80 6.68
CA LEU A 62 1.59 -15.07 5.72
C LEU A 62 2.11 -13.65 5.55
N LYS A 63 2.49 -13.28 4.33
CA LYS A 63 2.85 -11.89 4.00
C LYS A 63 1.60 -11.02 3.95
N ALA A 64 1.62 -9.94 4.71
CA ALA A 64 0.58 -8.92 4.66
C ALA A 64 0.53 -8.30 3.26
N ASN A 65 -0.67 -8.17 2.72
CA ASN A 65 -0.91 -7.43 1.49
C ASN A 65 -2.00 -6.39 1.73
N CYS A 66 -1.82 -5.21 1.17
CA CYS A 66 -2.84 -4.17 1.14
C CYS A 66 -2.71 -3.42 -0.19
N SER A 67 -3.77 -2.71 -0.59
CA SER A 67 -3.75 -1.94 -1.84
C SER A 67 -2.60 -0.94 -1.91
N HIS A 68 -2.07 -0.49 -0.77
CA HIS A 68 -0.97 0.45 -0.71
C HIS A 68 0.38 -0.18 -1.04
N LEU A 69 0.69 -1.36 -0.47
CA LEU A 69 1.89 -2.11 -0.81
C LEU A 69 1.90 -2.49 -2.29
N GLU A 70 0.76 -2.93 -2.81
CA GLU A 70 0.64 -3.24 -4.25
C GLU A 70 0.80 -1.98 -5.12
N ALA A 71 0.31 -0.82 -4.67
CA ALA A 71 0.47 0.43 -5.42
C ALA A 71 1.95 0.81 -5.55
N ILE A 72 2.77 0.60 -4.51
CA ILE A 72 4.22 0.86 -4.58
C ILE A 72 4.93 -0.12 -5.49
N ARG A 73 4.54 -1.40 -5.47
CA ARG A 73 5.10 -2.38 -6.42
C ARG A 73 4.84 -1.96 -7.87
N ILE A 74 3.60 -1.58 -8.17
CA ILE A 74 3.22 -1.08 -9.50
C ILE A 74 3.94 0.24 -9.82
N PHE A 75 4.09 1.13 -8.84
CA PHE A 75 4.81 2.40 -9.01
C PHE A 75 6.28 2.14 -9.34
N LYS A 76 6.96 1.26 -8.59
CA LYS A 76 8.35 0.85 -8.83
C LYS A 76 8.54 0.17 -10.19
N GLU A 77 7.59 -0.65 -10.63
CA GLU A 77 7.63 -1.29 -11.97
C GLU A 77 7.45 -0.30 -13.14
N LYS A 78 6.78 0.84 -12.90
CA LYS A 78 6.53 1.88 -13.91
C LYS A 78 7.56 3.02 -13.90
N SER A 79 8.42 3.09 -12.89
CA SER A 79 9.43 4.15 -12.70
C SER A 79 10.75 3.74 -13.32
#